data_AF-A0A401MFQ6-F1
#
_entry.id   AF-A0A401MFQ6-F1
#
_cell.length_a   1.000
_cell.length_b   1.000
_cell.length_c   1.000
_cell.angle_alpha   90.00
_cell.angle_beta   90.00
_cell.angle_gamma   90.00
#
_symmetry.space_group_name_H-M   'P 1'
#
loop_
_entity.id
_entity.type
_entity.pdbx_description
1 polymer ?
#
loop_
_entity_poly.entity_id
_entity_poly.type
_entity_poly.pdbx_seq_one_letter_code
_entity_poly.pdbx_strand_id
1 'polypeptide(L)'
;MGPLRRSLRAAITAAALFSLTVSCTDDEPQSPPTTDSPSSNTPSRSLPPTTSPTPTPTASAPEDPAEAEKQVRDAWARFFGPETSVEDKADVMESGDEYQLMIDALANDPKTHVLRVRVDSVTFTSDLHARIGYTLFSGDRKVGPDGPGASVRQDDTWKVSAKTVCSLTKYGKDVPQAPIC
;
A
#
# COMPACT_ATOMS: atom_id res chain seq x y z
N MET A 1 8.83 1.80 -50.55
CA MET A 1 7.76 1.01 -51.20
C MET A 1 7.84 -0.38 -50.57
N GLY A 2 6.92 -0.85 -49.74
CA GLY A 2 5.51 -1.18 -50.03
C GLY A 2 5.36 -2.73 -50.01
N PRO A 3 4.17 -3.33 -49.78
CA PRO A 3 2.83 -2.74 -49.73
C PRO A 3 2.15 -2.81 -48.34
N LEU A 4 1.05 -2.08 -48.19
CA LEU A 4 0.07 -2.31 -47.11
C LEU A 4 -0.77 -3.57 -47.42
N ARG A 5 -1.34 -4.21 -46.39
CA ARG A 5 -2.58 -5.01 -46.51
C ARG A 5 -3.59 -4.57 -45.43
N ARG A 6 -4.87 -4.53 -45.80
CA ARG A 6 -5.95 -3.87 -45.05
C ARG A 6 -7.30 -4.53 -45.34
N SER A 7 -7.97 -5.05 -44.31
CA SER A 7 -9.43 -5.28 -44.18
C SER A 7 -9.73 -5.60 -42.70
N LEU A 8 -10.76 -5.17 -41.97
CA LEU A 8 -12.15 -4.65 -42.16
C LEU A 8 -13.25 -5.65 -41.74
N ARG A 9 -13.94 -5.30 -40.64
CA ARG A 9 -15.32 -5.70 -40.24
C ARG A 9 -15.49 -7.19 -39.83
N ALA A 10 -16.52 -7.60 -39.08
CA ALA A 10 -17.73 -6.91 -38.61
C ALA A 10 -17.84 -6.83 -37.05
N ALA A 11 -19.06 -6.87 -36.49
CA ALA A 11 -19.40 -6.72 -35.06
C ALA A 11 -20.83 -7.29 -34.78
N ILE A 12 -21.39 -7.03 -33.57
CA ILE A 12 -22.73 -7.47 -33.07
C ILE A 12 -22.70 -8.95 -32.58
N THR A 13 -23.38 -9.41 -31.52
CA THR A 13 -24.39 -8.81 -30.59
C THR A 13 -23.78 -8.56 -29.18
N ALA A 14 -24.42 -8.52 -27.98
CA ALA A 14 -25.77 -8.72 -27.41
C ALA A 14 -25.93 -7.88 -26.10
N ALA A 15 -27.14 -7.86 -25.49
CA ALA A 15 -27.41 -7.29 -24.16
C ALA A 15 -28.47 -8.10 -23.38
N ALA A 16 -28.52 -7.95 -22.05
CA ALA A 16 -29.54 -8.55 -21.18
C ALA A 16 -30.03 -7.55 -20.11
N LEU A 17 -31.32 -7.58 -19.81
CA LEU A 17 -32.02 -6.71 -18.85
C LEU A 17 -32.54 -7.54 -17.67
N PHE A 18 -32.62 -6.95 -16.48
CA PHE A 18 -33.78 -7.15 -15.59
C PHE A 18 -33.90 -6.01 -14.57
N SER A 19 -35.14 -5.58 -14.30
CA SER A 19 -35.47 -4.49 -13.37
C SER A 19 -36.65 -4.91 -12.50
N LEU A 20 -36.64 -4.55 -11.21
CA LEU A 20 -37.82 -4.57 -10.33
C LEU A 20 -37.78 -3.38 -9.36
N THR A 21 -38.96 -2.87 -9.01
CA THR A 21 -39.15 -1.62 -8.25
C THR A 21 -40.18 -1.78 -7.14
N VAL A 22 -39.85 -1.31 -5.94
CA VAL A 22 -40.72 -1.13 -4.76
C VAL A 22 -40.01 -0.10 -3.86
N SER A 23 -40.62 0.72 -3.00
CA SER A 23 -41.90 1.46 -2.96
C SER A 23 -42.10 1.86 -1.49
N CYS A 24 -42.21 3.17 -1.27
CA CYS A 24 -42.46 3.97 -0.06
C CYS A 24 -42.98 3.33 1.26
N THR A 25 -42.41 3.77 2.38
CA THR A 25 -43.06 4.56 3.48
C THR A 25 -41.90 5.21 4.27
N ASP A 26 -41.83 6.49 4.66
CA ASP A 26 -42.82 7.49 5.09
C ASP A 26 -43.36 7.26 6.51
N ASP A 27 -42.88 8.10 7.45
CA ASP A 27 -43.47 8.41 8.76
C ASP A 27 -42.77 9.70 9.29
N GLU A 28 -43.51 10.81 9.42
CA GLU A 28 -43.07 12.02 10.14
C GLU A 28 -44.23 12.61 10.96
N PRO A 29 -44.13 12.65 12.30
CA PRO A 29 -45.08 13.38 13.13
C PRO A 29 -44.41 14.43 14.04
N GLN A 30 -44.38 15.67 13.54
CA GLN A 30 -45.08 16.81 14.17
C GLN A 30 -44.76 17.18 15.64
N SER A 31 -44.11 18.34 15.83
CA SER A 31 -44.04 19.05 17.12
C SER A 31 -45.34 19.80 17.47
N PRO A 32 -45.74 19.81 18.77
CA PRO A 32 -46.50 20.90 19.38
C PRO A 32 -45.66 21.71 20.41
N PRO A 33 -46.09 22.92 20.85
CA PRO A 33 -45.19 23.90 21.46
C PRO A 33 -45.38 24.18 22.97
N THR A 34 -44.40 24.93 23.53
CA THR A 34 -44.46 25.83 24.72
C THR A 34 -44.87 25.28 26.10
N THR A 35 -44.04 25.50 27.13
CA THR A 35 -44.23 26.53 28.20
C THR A 35 -43.06 26.50 29.22
N ASP A 36 -42.83 27.65 29.87
CA ASP A 36 -41.80 28.10 30.84
C ASP A 36 -41.01 27.16 31.79
N SER A 37 -39.93 27.75 32.31
CA SER A 37 -39.07 27.24 33.40
C SER A 37 -39.70 27.42 34.80
N PRO A 38 -39.13 26.78 35.84
CA PRO A 38 -38.24 27.58 36.69
C PRO A 38 -36.95 26.86 37.14
N SER A 39 -35.93 27.65 37.47
CA SER A 39 -34.65 27.16 38.02
C SER A 39 -34.75 26.75 39.50
N SER A 40 -33.99 25.73 39.93
CA SER A 40 -33.48 25.63 41.31
C SER A 40 -32.34 24.62 41.48
N ASN A 41 -31.24 25.13 42.05
CA ASN A 41 -30.19 24.51 42.86
C ASN A 41 -29.46 23.21 42.43
N THR A 42 -28.14 23.37 42.39
CA THR A 42 -27.07 22.36 42.55
C THR A 42 -27.25 21.47 43.78
N PRO A 43 -26.69 20.24 43.76
CA PRO A 43 -25.33 20.10 44.28
C PRO A 43 -24.32 19.66 43.21
N SER A 44 -23.12 20.27 43.23
CA SER A 44 -22.00 19.82 42.40
C SER A 44 -21.46 18.50 42.97
N ARG A 45 -21.83 17.38 42.37
CA ARG A 45 -21.27 16.07 42.73
C ARG A 45 -19.88 15.96 42.12
N SER A 46 -18.85 16.36 42.88
CA SER A 46 -17.45 16.20 42.48
C SER A 46 -17.18 14.73 42.17
N LEU A 47 -17.00 14.41 40.88
CA LEU A 47 -16.51 13.09 40.49
C LEU A 47 -15.08 12.92 41.04
N PRO A 48 -14.69 11.72 41.49
CA PRO A 48 -13.27 11.44 41.65
C PRO A 48 -12.57 11.65 40.29
N PRO A 49 -11.30 12.09 40.27
CA PRO A 49 -10.56 12.12 39.02
C PRO A 49 -10.53 10.70 38.45
N THR A 50 -11.13 10.51 37.28
CA THR A 50 -10.91 9.29 36.49
C THR A 50 -9.44 9.27 36.13
N THR A 51 -8.66 8.47 36.84
CA THR A 51 -7.26 8.21 36.49
C THR A 51 -7.26 7.58 35.10
N SER A 52 -6.99 8.38 34.07
CA SER A 52 -6.81 7.85 32.72
C SER A 52 -5.76 6.75 32.79
N PRO A 53 -6.03 5.54 32.25
CA PRO A 53 -5.01 4.51 32.19
C PRO A 53 -3.85 5.05 31.35
N THR A 54 -2.68 5.20 31.97
CA THR A 54 -1.44 5.47 31.25
C THR A 54 -1.32 4.40 30.16
N PRO A 55 -1.09 4.77 28.88
CA PRO A 55 -1.01 3.78 27.82
C PRO A 55 0.16 2.84 28.10
N THR A 56 -0.13 1.57 28.40
CA THR A 56 0.89 0.54 28.48
C THR A 56 1.63 0.50 27.15
N PRO A 57 2.96 0.65 27.12
CA PRO A 57 3.69 0.65 25.86
C PRO A 57 3.65 -0.75 25.26
N THR A 58 2.77 -0.95 24.28
CA THR A 58 2.76 -2.14 23.42
C THR A 58 4.03 -2.12 22.58
N ALA A 59 5.06 -2.81 23.05
CA ALA A 59 6.35 -2.94 22.37
C ALA A 59 6.20 -3.74 21.07
N SER A 60 5.79 -3.05 20.00
CA SER A 60 5.54 -3.61 18.67
C SER A 60 5.80 -2.56 17.56
N ALA A 61 6.68 -1.60 17.85
CA ALA A 61 7.20 -0.61 16.92
C ALA A 61 8.71 -0.42 17.19
N PRO A 62 9.49 0.12 16.25
CA PRO A 62 10.90 0.44 16.45
C PRO A 62 11.11 1.48 17.56
N GLU A 63 12.33 1.51 18.13
CA GLU A 63 12.71 2.49 19.16
C GLU A 63 12.68 3.94 18.64
N ASP A 64 13.10 4.14 17.39
CA ASP A 64 12.83 5.36 16.61
C ASP A 64 12.02 5.00 15.34
N PRO A 65 10.69 5.17 15.36
CA PRO A 65 9.85 4.93 14.19
C PRO A 65 10.08 5.90 13.03
N ALA A 66 10.64 7.09 13.27
CA ALA A 66 10.81 8.13 12.25
C ALA A 66 12.07 7.87 11.41
N GLU A 67 13.20 7.55 12.06
CA GLU A 67 14.40 7.10 11.36
C GLU A 67 14.16 5.73 10.70
N ALA A 68 13.42 4.82 11.34
CA ALA A 68 13.00 3.57 10.70
C ALA A 68 12.14 3.81 9.44
N GLU A 69 11.19 4.75 9.45
CA GLU A 69 10.38 5.07 8.26
C GLU A 69 11.25 5.66 7.14
N LYS A 70 12.23 6.51 7.48
CA LYS A 70 13.21 7.03 6.53
C LYS A 70 14.03 5.90 5.90
N GLN A 71 14.60 5.00 6.69
CA GLN A 71 15.38 3.86 6.17
C GLN A 71 14.55 2.96 5.26
N VAL A 72 13.30 2.66 5.63
CA VAL A 72 12.35 1.94 4.76
C VAL A 72 12.16 2.67 3.43
N ARG A 73 11.94 3.98 3.44
CA ARG A 73 11.74 4.77 2.21
C ARG A 73 12.99 4.80 1.33
N ASP A 74 14.17 4.96 1.92
CA ASP A 74 15.46 4.99 1.23
C ASP A 74 15.80 3.61 0.62
N ALA A 75 15.56 2.53 1.36
CA ALA A 75 15.75 1.15 0.89
C ALA A 75 14.85 0.82 -0.32
N TRP A 76 13.57 1.23 -0.27
CA TRP A 76 12.65 1.08 -1.40
C TRP A 76 13.07 1.95 -2.60
N ALA A 77 13.51 3.19 -2.37
CA ALA A 77 14.00 4.06 -3.44
C ALA A 77 15.25 3.50 -4.13
N ARG A 78 16.17 2.88 -3.37
CA ARG A 78 17.38 2.21 -3.88
C ARG A 78 17.01 0.93 -4.64
N PHE A 79 16.21 0.03 -4.06
CA PHE A 79 15.83 -1.23 -4.71
C PHE A 79 15.14 -1.01 -6.07
N PHE A 80 14.20 -0.07 -6.15
CA PHE A 80 13.47 0.27 -7.38
C PHE A 80 14.14 1.40 -8.21
N GLY A 81 15.35 1.83 -7.85
CA GLY A 81 16.10 2.84 -8.61
C GLY A 81 16.62 2.29 -9.95
N PRO A 82 16.47 3.00 -11.08
CA PRO A 82 16.90 2.52 -12.39
C PRO A 82 18.42 2.50 -12.58
N GLU A 83 19.15 3.39 -11.89
CA GLU A 83 20.62 3.54 -11.98
C GLU A 83 21.37 2.84 -10.83
N THR A 84 20.65 2.09 -9.99
CA THR A 84 21.21 1.43 -8.81
C THR A 84 21.81 0.07 -9.18
N SER A 85 23.04 -0.24 -8.74
CA SER A 85 23.73 -1.48 -9.11
C SER A 85 23.11 -2.73 -8.49
N VAL A 86 23.51 -3.92 -8.96
CA VAL A 86 23.03 -5.21 -8.43
C VAL A 86 23.43 -5.39 -6.95
N GLU A 87 24.67 -5.01 -6.60
CA GLU A 87 25.19 -5.00 -5.23
C GLU A 87 24.38 -4.05 -4.35
N ASP A 88 24.20 -2.79 -4.80
CA ASP A 88 23.39 -1.79 -4.10
C ASP A 88 21.91 -2.17 -3.90
N LYS A 89 21.37 -3.07 -4.74
CA LYS A 89 20.02 -3.63 -4.61
C LYS A 89 19.98 -4.81 -3.64
N ALA A 90 21.04 -5.60 -3.58
CA ALA A 90 21.16 -6.72 -2.64
C ALA A 90 21.25 -6.23 -1.19
N ASP A 91 22.04 -5.19 -0.91
CA ASP A 91 22.17 -4.60 0.43
C ASP A 91 20.82 -4.22 1.07
N VAL A 92 19.89 -3.72 0.24
CA VAL A 92 18.55 -3.26 0.65
C VAL A 92 17.45 -4.30 0.42
N MET A 93 17.81 -5.56 0.17
CA MET A 93 16.89 -6.68 0.02
C MET A 93 17.11 -7.75 1.10
N GLU A 94 16.01 -8.25 1.67
CA GLU A 94 15.98 -9.43 2.54
C GLU A 94 16.71 -10.62 1.88
N SER A 95 17.77 -11.13 2.51
CA SER A 95 18.67 -12.16 1.95
C SER A 95 19.22 -11.82 0.54
N GLY A 96 19.54 -10.55 0.26
CA GLY A 96 19.97 -10.12 -1.07
C GLY A 96 21.20 -10.85 -1.63
N ASP A 97 22.05 -11.40 -0.77
CA ASP A 97 23.18 -12.27 -1.11
C ASP A 97 22.73 -13.65 -1.62
N GLU A 98 21.75 -14.28 -0.95
CA GLU A 98 21.11 -15.53 -1.42
C GLU A 98 20.35 -15.31 -2.75
N TYR A 99 19.82 -14.10 -2.95
CA TYR A 99 19.02 -13.73 -4.12
C TYR A 99 19.78 -13.05 -5.27
N GLN A 100 21.12 -12.96 -5.23
CA GLN A 100 21.94 -12.26 -6.24
C GLN A 100 21.54 -12.52 -7.70
N LEU A 101 21.38 -13.79 -8.11
CA LEU A 101 21.00 -14.16 -9.49
C LEU A 101 19.59 -13.68 -9.89
N MET A 102 18.69 -13.53 -8.92
CA MET A 102 17.37 -12.96 -9.16
C MET A 102 17.43 -11.43 -9.28
N ILE A 103 18.26 -10.78 -8.46
CA ILE A 103 18.44 -9.33 -8.47
C ILE A 103 19.14 -8.88 -9.76
N ASP A 104 20.14 -9.61 -10.25
CA ASP A 104 20.76 -9.39 -11.56
C ASP A 104 19.74 -9.54 -12.71
N ALA A 105 18.96 -10.63 -12.72
CA ALA A 105 17.92 -10.84 -13.73
C ALA A 105 16.85 -9.73 -13.73
N LEU A 106 16.52 -9.17 -12.56
CA LEU A 106 15.61 -8.03 -12.43
C LEU A 106 16.26 -6.72 -12.90
N ALA A 107 17.53 -6.48 -12.55
CA ALA A 107 18.27 -5.28 -12.96
C ALA A 107 18.46 -5.22 -14.49
N ASN A 108 18.68 -6.38 -15.13
CA ASN A 108 18.91 -6.51 -16.57
C ASN A 108 17.62 -6.61 -17.42
N ASP A 109 16.41 -6.67 -16.84
CA ASP A 109 15.14 -6.57 -17.61
C ASP A 109 14.93 -5.12 -18.08
N PRO A 110 14.77 -4.85 -19.39
CA PRO A 110 14.59 -3.49 -19.93
C PRO A 110 13.43 -2.68 -19.33
N LYS A 111 12.42 -3.34 -18.72
CA LYS A 111 11.32 -2.66 -18.01
C LYS A 111 11.81 -1.90 -16.77
N THR A 112 12.92 -2.32 -16.15
CA THR A 112 13.48 -1.68 -14.93
C THR A 112 13.84 -0.22 -15.17
N HIS A 113 14.35 0.12 -16.36
CA HIS A 113 14.66 1.52 -16.72
C HIS A 113 13.44 2.45 -16.69
N VAL A 114 12.22 1.93 -16.90
CA VAL A 114 10.95 2.71 -16.85
C VAL A 114 10.09 2.42 -15.61
N LEU A 115 10.46 1.43 -14.80
CA LEU A 115 9.77 1.10 -13.55
C LEU A 115 10.11 2.11 -12.46
N ARG A 116 9.11 2.67 -11.78
CA ARG A 116 9.31 3.54 -10.60
C ARG A 116 8.38 3.10 -9.47
N VAL A 117 8.82 3.30 -8.23
CA VAL A 117 8.00 3.11 -7.03
C VAL A 117 7.72 4.43 -6.34
N ARG A 118 6.59 4.52 -5.66
CA ARG A 118 6.32 5.52 -4.63
C ARG A 118 5.81 4.82 -3.38
N VAL A 119 6.46 5.04 -2.24
CA VAL A 119 5.95 4.59 -0.94
C VAL A 119 4.87 5.57 -0.46
N ASP A 120 3.62 5.15 -0.57
CA ASP A 120 2.44 5.91 -0.18
C ASP A 120 2.26 5.91 1.36
N SER A 121 2.61 4.81 2.04
CA SER A 121 2.62 4.73 3.52
C SER A 121 3.57 3.65 4.06
N VAL A 122 4.04 3.85 5.29
CA VAL A 122 4.75 2.85 6.10
C VAL A 122 3.91 2.57 7.36
N THR A 123 3.86 1.33 7.82
CA THR A 123 3.13 0.95 9.04
C THR A 123 3.85 -0.20 9.73
N PHE A 124 4.53 0.09 10.83
CA PHE A 124 5.20 -0.93 11.64
C PHE A 124 4.18 -1.88 12.27
N THR A 125 4.51 -3.18 12.22
CA THR A 125 3.74 -4.27 12.83
C THR A 125 4.55 -5.00 13.92
N SER A 126 5.87 -4.83 13.90
CA SER A 126 6.79 -5.07 15.02
C SER A 126 7.98 -4.12 14.84
N ASP A 127 8.96 -4.23 15.73
CA ASP A 127 10.31 -3.67 15.57
C ASP A 127 11.11 -4.32 14.41
N LEU A 128 10.68 -5.48 13.91
CA LEU A 128 11.31 -6.24 12.83
C LEU A 128 10.52 -6.24 11.50
N HIS A 129 9.25 -5.84 11.50
CA HIS A 129 8.38 -5.92 10.32
C HIS A 129 7.54 -4.66 10.10
N ALA A 130 7.47 -4.20 8.85
CA ALA A 130 6.63 -3.10 8.42
C ALA A 130 5.77 -3.48 7.21
N ARG A 131 4.50 -3.10 7.22
CA ARG A 131 3.60 -3.14 6.06
C ARG A 131 3.73 -1.85 5.26
N ILE A 132 3.88 -1.96 3.94
CA ILE A 132 4.19 -0.84 3.06
C ILE A 132 3.03 -0.62 2.08
N GLY A 133 2.37 0.53 2.17
CA GLY A 133 1.52 1.04 1.10
C GLY A 133 2.41 1.62 0.01
N TYR A 134 2.31 1.12 -1.21
CA TYR A 134 3.10 1.62 -2.34
C TYR A 134 2.30 1.61 -3.64
N THR A 135 2.82 2.34 -4.63
CA THR A 135 2.34 2.33 -6.00
C THR A 135 3.51 2.11 -6.96
N LEU A 136 3.33 1.21 -7.93
CA LEU A 136 4.25 1.03 -9.05
C LEU A 136 3.77 1.76 -10.29
N PHE A 137 4.72 2.35 -11.00
CA PHE A 137 4.54 3.03 -12.27
C PHE A 137 5.47 2.44 -13.32
N SER A 138 4.99 2.31 -14.56
CA SER A 138 5.79 1.91 -15.74
C SER A 138 5.64 3.02 -16.78
N GLY A 139 6.64 3.90 -16.86
CA GLY A 139 6.43 5.28 -17.32
C GLY A 139 5.39 5.98 -16.44
N ASP A 140 4.52 6.80 -17.02
CA ASP A 140 3.47 7.53 -16.27
C ASP A 140 2.27 6.66 -15.86
N ARG A 141 2.20 5.39 -16.30
CA ARG A 141 1.07 4.49 -16.03
C ARG A 141 1.24 3.82 -14.67
N LYS A 142 0.28 3.98 -13.75
CA LYS A 142 0.15 3.09 -12.58
C LYS A 142 -0.12 1.65 -13.05
N VAL A 143 0.66 0.68 -12.57
CA VAL A 143 0.57 -0.73 -12.97
C VAL A 143 0.25 -1.69 -11.83
N GLY A 144 0.28 -1.20 -10.59
CA GLY A 144 -0.03 -1.96 -9.39
C GLY A 144 0.47 -1.24 -8.13
N PRO A 145 0.62 -1.94 -7.00
CA PRO A 145 0.05 -3.25 -6.71
C PRO A 145 -1.45 -3.17 -6.37
N ASP A 146 -2.08 -4.34 -6.16
CA ASP A 146 -3.47 -4.50 -5.67
C ASP A 146 -3.55 -4.59 -4.14
N GLY A 147 -2.40 -4.57 -3.45
CA GLY A 147 -2.27 -4.78 -2.01
C GLY A 147 -0.88 -4.38 -1.51
N PRO A 148 -0.69 -4.27 -0.19
CA PRO A 148 0.54 -3.75 0.39
C PRO A 148 1.72 -4.71 0.24
N GLY A 149 2.93 -4.14 0.24
CA GLY A 149 4.18 -4.86 0.38
C GLY A 149 4.60 -4.97 1.85
N ALA A 150 5.80 -5.47 2.07
CA ALA A 150 6.42 -5.54 3.38
C ALA A 150 7.92 -5.21 3.34
N SER A 151 8.41 -4.66 4.44
CA SER A 151 9.83 -4.54 4.76
C SER A 151 10.14 -5.28 6.04
N VAL A 152 11.39 -5.70 6.17
CA VAL A 152 11.94 -6.37 7.35
C VAL A 152 13.17 -5.63 7.84
N ARG A 153 13.45 -5.68 9.15
CA ARG A 153 14.73 -5.26 9.71
C ARG A 153 15.65 -6.48 9.77
N GLN A 154 16.75 -6.43 9.03
CA GLN A 154 17.79 -7.45 9.00
C GLN A 154 19.14 -6.75 9.21
N ASP A 155 19.96 -7.24 10.16
CA ASP A 155 21.27 -6.64 10.49
C ASP A 155 21.14 -5.13 10.81
N ASP A 156 20.17 -4.83 11.69
CA ASP A 156 19.66 -3.50 12.09
C ASP A 156 19.22 -2.55 10.96
N THR A 157 19.22 -3.02 9.71
CA THR A 157 18.90 -2.25 8.51
C THR A 157 17.51 -2.63 7.99
N TRP A 158 16.69 -1.64 7.63
CA TRP A 158 15.41 -1.91 6.97
C TRP A 158 15.59 -2.23 5.48
N LYS A 159 15.08 -3.38 5.06
CA LYS A 159 15.20 -3.92 3.69
C LYS A 159 13.83 -4.18 3.05
N VAL A 160 13.77 -4.25 1.72
CA VAL A 160 12.60 -4.74 0.96
C VAL A 160 12.50 -6.25 1.15
N SER A 161 11.32 -6.77 1.52
CA SER A 161 11.15 -8.22 1.70
C SER A 161 11.20 -8.97 0.37
N ALA A 162 11.86 -10.13 0.34
CA ALA A 162 11.94 -11.03 -0.81
C ALA A 162 10.55 -11.47 -1.25
N LYS A 163 9.64 -11.69 -0.29
CA LYS A 163 8.20 -11.92 -0.54
C LYS A 163 7.55 -10.81 -1.36
N THR A 164 7.92 -9.54 -1.12
CA THR A 164 7.39 -8.41 -1.91
C THR A 164 7.93 -8.44 -3.33
N VAL A 165 9.23 -8.68 -3.50
CA VAL A 165 9.88 -8.80 -4.83
C VAL A 165 9.26 -9.95 -5.64
N CYS A 166 9.14 -11.15 -5.07
CA CYS A 166 8.46 -12.27 -5.72
C CYS A 166 6.98 -11.96 -6.06
N SER A 167 6.28 -11.18 -5.22
CA SER A 167 4.88 -10.81 -5.48
C SER A 167 4.68 -9.95 -6.72
N LEU A 168 5.76 -9.39 -7.29
CA LEU A 168 5.73 -8.57 -8.50
C LEU A 168 5.56 -9.38 -9.78
N THR A 169 5.92 -10.68 -9.78
CA THR A 169 5.91 -11.52 -11.00
C THR A 169 4.51 -11.54 -11.66
N LYS A 170 3.42 -11.42 -10.90
CA LYS A 170 2.05 -11.30 -11.44
C LYS A 170 1.78 -10.06 -12.32
N TYR A 171 2.65 -9.05 -12.33
CA TYR A 171 2.52 -7.84 -13.15
C TYR A 171 3.36 -7.86 -14.45
N GLY A 172 3.85 -9.04 -14.85
CA GLY A 172 4.95 -9.23 -15.83
C GLY A 172 4.84 -8.61 -17.22
N LYS A 173 3.67 -8.10 -17.61
CA LYS A 173 3.49 -7.28 -18.82
C LYS A 173 4.16 -5.91 -18.74
N ASP A 174 4.21 -5.30 -17.56
CA ASP A 174 4.74 -3.94 -17.33
C ASP A 174 5.93 -3.90 -16.36
N VAL A 175 6.15 -4.99 -15.62
CA VAL A 175 7.13 -5.14 -14.54
C VAL A 175 8.07 -6.30 -14.88
N PRO A 176 9.34 -6.27 -14.45
CA PRO A 176 10.23 -7.43 -14.55
C PRO A 176 9.65 -8.72 -13.96
N GLN A 177 10.23 -9.86 -14.33
CA GLN A 177 9.93 -11.15 -13.71
C GLN A 177 11.07 -11.55 -12.80
N ALA A 178 10.75 -11.98 -11.58
CA ALA A 178 11.70 -12.63 -10.69
C ALA A 178 11.65 -14.14 -10.99
N PRO A 179 12.66 -14.73 -11.67
CA PRO A 179 12.56 -16.11 -12.20
C PRO A 179 12.81 -17.21 -11.16
N ILE A 180 13.08 -16.85 -9.91
CA ILE A 180 13.27 -17.75 -8.77
C ILE A 180 12.05 -17.67 -7.81
N CYS A 181 10.90 -17.23 -8.35
CA CYS A 181 9.61 -17.02 -7.69
C CYS A 181 8.46 -17.59 -8.55
#